data_AF-A0A955FRF3-F1
#
_entry.id   AF-A0A955FRF3-F1
#
_cell.length_a   1.000
_cell.length_b   1.000
_cell.length_c   1.000
_cell.angle_alpha   90.00
_cell.angle_beta   90.00
_cell.angle_gamma   90.00
#
_symmetry.space_group_name_H-M   'P 1'
#
loop_
_entity.id
_entity.type
_entity.pdbx_description
1 polymer ?
#
loop_
_entity_poly.entity_id
_entity_poly.type
_entity_poly.pdbx_seq_one_letter_code
_entity_poly.pdbx_strand_id
1 'polypeptide(L)'
;MISLQTCSDREEWDDFVLENNGHPLQLWGWGATKELHGWRAERLLAYDLDGEPVGAAQVLLRHLPGPFKNLAYIPRGPVLSVERAEEVLDALSNHVRSQFGAVVLTIEPDWSELPHISSGWRKSSNTILIPNTLILDLNKSEEELLAPMSKKTRQYIRKSGGEESVEIRQVKSREELEKCMQVYHQTAERAKFALHDDQYYYDVFENLGDASPVFAAYK
;
A
#
# COMPACT_ATOMS: atom_id res chain seq x y z
N MET A 1 1.43 -8.23 -26.63
CA MET A 1 2.83 -7.82 -26.37
C MET A 1 2.76 -6.54 -25.57
N ILE A 2 3.39 -6.53 -24.40
CA ILE A 2 3.36 -5.40 -23.48
C ILE A 2 4.69 -4.67 -23.53
N SER A 3 4.64 -3.35 -23.68
CA SER A 3 5.78 -2.46 -23.51
C SER A 3 5.73 -1.82 -22.12
N LEU A 4 6.89 -1.60 -21.51
CA LEU A 4 7.00 -0.95 -20.21
C LEU A 4 7.77 0.36 -20.35
N GLN A 5 7.22 1.44 -19.81
CA GLN A 5 7.84 2.76 -19.82
C GLN A 5 7.95 3.29 -18.39
N THR A 6 9.07 3.94 -18.07
CA THR A 6 9.24 4.58 -16.77
C THR A 6 8.40 5.85 -16.72
N CYS A 7 7.53 5.97 -15.72
CA CYS A 7 6.83 7.19 -15.40
C CYS A 7 7.63 8.00 -14.38
N SER A 8 7.87 9.27 -14.70
CA SER A 8 8.59 10.22 -13.83
C SER A 8 7.74 11.40 -13.40
N ASP A 9 6.47 11.42 -13.82
CA ASP A 9 5.49 12.41 -13.41
C ASP A 9 4.64 11.86 -12.26
N ARG A 10 4.48 12.66 -11.20
CA ARG A 10 3.76 12.23 -10.00
C ARG A 10 2.25 12.22 -10.21
N GLU A 11 1.73 13.24 -10.88
CA GLU A 11 0.29 13.43 -11.05
C GLU A 11 -0.24 12.35 -11.99
N GLU A 12 0.42 12.15 -13.14
CA GLU A 12 0.10 11.06 -14.08
C GLU A 12 0.08 9.68 -13.39
N TRP A 13 1.07 9.43 -12.53
CA TRP A 13 1.18 8.16 -11.83
C TRP A 13 0.07 7.97 -10.78
N ASP A 14 -0.12 8.95 -9.91
CA ASP A 14 -1.10 8.87 -8.82
C ASP A 14 -2.52 8.81 -9.40
N ASP A 15 -2.82 9.58 -10.46
CA ASP A 15 -4.10 9.53 -11.18
C ASP A 15 -4.36 8.14 -11.75
N PHE A 16 -3.40 7.56 -12.48
CA PHE A 16 -3.56 6.21 -13.03
C PHE A 16 -3.83 5.18 -11.92
N VAL A 17 -3.08 5.23 -10.82
CA VAL A 17 -3.27 4.31 -9.68
C VAL A 17 -4.67 4.46 -9.09
N LEU A 18 -5.14 5.69 -8.85
CA LEU A 18 -6.43 5.96 -8.23
C LEU A 18 -7.61 5.61 -9.13
N GLU A 19 -7.57 6.00 -10.41
CA GLU A 19 -8.62 5.70 -11.40
C GLU A 19 -8.80 4.19 -11.62
N ASN A 20 -7.74 3.41 -11.43
CA ASN A 20 -7.74 1.96 -11.57
C ASN A 20 -7.91 1.22 -10.23
N ASN A 21 -8.40 1.88 -9.18
CA ASN A 21 -8.62 1.31 -7.84
C ASN A 21 -7.37 0.64 -7.24
N GLY A 22 -6.19 1.19 -7.54
CA GLY A 22 -4.93 0.72 -7.00
C GLY A 22 -4.79 1.01 -5.50
N HIS A 23 -3.98 0.20 -4.82
CA HIS A 23 -3.77 0.35 -3.39
C HIS A 23 -2.83 1.54 -3.09
N PRO A 24 -3.01 2.28 -1.97
CA PRO A 24 -2.12 3.37 -1.57
C PRO A 24 -0.60 3.06 -1.49
N LEU A 25 -0.19 1.79 -1.45
CA LEU A 25 1.22 1.40 -1.47
C LEU A 25 1.81 1.44 -2.89
N GLN A 26 0.98 1.65 -3.91
CA GLN A 26 1.40 1.89 -5.28
C GLN A 26 1.47 3.39 -5.61
N LEU A 27 0.98 4.29 -4.74
CA LEU A 27 1.10 5.73 -4.93
C LEU A 27 2.55 6.21 -4.79
N TRP A 28 2.86 7.33 -5.44
CA TRP A 28 4.18 7.94 -5.50
C TRP A 28 4.75 8.19 -4.10
N GLY A 29 3.91 8.69 -3.19
CA GLY A 29 4.28 9.01 -1.81
C GLY A 29 4.81 7.80 -1.03
N TRP A 30 4.30 6.61 -1.29
CA TRP A 30 4.84 5.39 -0.68
C TRP A 30 6.24 5.06 -1.20
N GLY A 31 6.46 5.19 -2.51
CA GLY A 31 7.78 5.01 -3.12
C GLY A 31 8.79 5.99 -2.54
N ALA A 32 8.42 7.27 -2.46
CA ALA A 32 9.26 8.33 -1.86
C ALA A 32 9.61 8.01 -0.40
N THR A 33 8.63 7.54 0.39
CA THR A 33 8.89 7.10 1.77
C THR A 33 9.90 5.95 1.80
N LYS A 34 9.74 4.94 0.93
CA LYS A 34 10.64 3.79 0.90
C LYS A 34 12.06 4.16 0.44
N GLU A 35 12.21 5.16 -0.41
CA GLU A 35 13.51 5.67 -0.82
C GLU A 35 14.31 6.27 0.35
N LEU A 36 13.62 6.95 1.28
CA LEU A 36 14.23 7.43 2.53
C LEU A 36 14.67 6.29 3.47
N HIS A 37 14.17 5.07 3.24
CA HIS A 37 14.45 3.89 4.07
C HIS A 37 15.16 2.76 3.30
N GLY A 38 16.04 3.13 2.37
CA GLY A 38 17.01 2.21 1.78
C GLY A 38 16.48 1.35 0.62
N TRP A 39 15.36 1.77 0.02
CA TRP A 39 14.87 1.23 -1.24
C TRP A 39 15.14 2.20 -2.38
N ARG A 40 14.97 1.73 -3.61
CA ARG A 40 14.82 2.58 -4.81
C ARG A 40 13.44 2.31 -5.41
N ALA A 41 12.68 3.34 -5.75
CA ALA A 41 11.38 3.18 -6.40
C ALA A 41 11.51 3.35 -7.92
N GLU A 42 11.00 2.39 -8.68
CA GLU A 42 10.85 2.48 -10.13
C GLU A 42 9.37 2.37 -10.46
N ARG A 43 8.86 3.30 -11.27
CA ARG A 43 7.43 3.36 -11.62
C ARG A 43 7.28 3.02 -13.08
N LEU A 44 6.65 1.90 -13.37
CA LEU A 44 6.54 1.35 -14.72
C LEU A 44 5.07 1.33 -15.16
N LEU A 45 4.76 2.04 -16.24
CA LEU A 45 3.47 1.94 -16.95
C LEU A 45 3.58 0.89 -18.06
N ALA A 46 2.59 0.02 -18.14
CA ALA A 46 2.47 -1.04 -19.12
C ALA A 46 1.47 -0.62 -20.20
N TYR A 47 1.92 -0.66 -21.45
CA TYR A 47 1.10 -0.34 -22.61
C TYR A 47 0.97 -1.56 -23.51
N ASP A 48 -0.20 -1.74 -24.12
CA ASP A 48 -0.37 -2.71 -25.17
C ASP A 48 0.13 -2.21 -26.54
N LEU A 49 -0.22 -2.93 -27.62
CA LEU A 49 0.25 -2.61 -28.97
C LEU A 49 -0.42 -1.38 -29.57
N ASP A 50 -1.62 -1.04 -29.11
CA ASP A 50 -2.38 0.12 -29.58
C ASP A 50 -1.99 1.39 -28.81
N GLY A 51 -1.15 1.25 -27.77
CA GLY A 51 -0.66 2.34 -26.94
C GLY A 51 -1.56 2.64 -25.75
N GLU A 52 -2.52 1.77 -25.45
CA GLU A 52 -3.42 1.92 -24.31
C GLU A 52 -2.73 1.43 -23.01
N PRO A 53 -2.85 2.17 -21.89
CA PRO A 53 -2.27 1.75 -20.64
C PRO A 53 -3.09 0.61 -20.03
N VAL A 54 -2.45 -0.53 -19.80
CA VAL A 54 -3.07 -1.78 -19.32
C VAL A 54 -2.57 -2.22 -17.95
N GLY A 55 -1.65 -1.47 -17.35
CA GLY A 55 -1.23 -1.67 -15.97
C GLY A 55 -0.12 -0.74 -15.51
N ALA A 56 0.16 -0.77 -14.22
CA ALA A 56 1.22 -0.02 -13.57
C ALA A 56 1.84 -0.81 -12.42
N ALA A 57 3.13 -0.63 -12.19
CA ALA A 57 3.82 -1.17 -11.03
C ALA A 57 4.83 -0.18 -10.44
N GLN A 58 4.65 0.16 -9.15
CA GLN A 58 5.71 0.75 -8.34
C GLN A 58 6.58 -0.38 -7.78
N VAL A 59 7.72 -0.59 -8.42
CA VAL A 59 8.73 -1.59 -8.07
C VAL A 59 9.69 -0.99 -7.04
N LEU A 60 9.72 -1.59 -5.85
CA LEU A 60 10.70 -1.27 -4.83
C LEU A 60 11.90 -2.21 -4.97
N LEU A 61 13.06 -1.63 -5.22
CA LEU A 61 14.32 -2.35 -5.36
C LEU A 61 15.15 -2.21 -4.09
N ARG A 62 15.65 -3.34 -3.59
CA ARG A 62 16.62 -3.38 -2.49
C ARG A 62 17.90 -4.05 -2.94
N HIS A 63 19.01 -3.36 -2.77
CA HIS A 63 20.32 -3.92 -3.07
C HIS A 63 20.62 -5.09 -2.13
N LEU A 64 21.14 -6.18 -2.69
CA LEU A 64 21.56 -7.36 -1.95
C LEU A 64 23.09 -7.44 -1.93
N PRO A 65 23.70 -7.97 -0.86
CA PRO A 65 25.12 -8.28 -0.87
C PRO A 65 25.46 -9.31 -1.97
N GLY A 66 26.69 -9.24 -2.48
CA GLY A 66 27.17 -10.12 -3.56
C GLY A 66 27.00 -11.62 -3.24
N PRO A 67 26.73 -12.49 -4.24
CA PRO A 67 26.72 -12.26 -5.70
C PRO A 67 25.39 -11.71 -6.27
N PHE A 68 24.42 -11.40 -5.41
CA PHE A 68 23.10 -10.94 -5.84
C PHE A 68 23.09 -9.42 -6.02
N LYS A 69 22.32 -8.91 -6.99
CA LYS A 69 22.25 -7.46 -7.26
C LYS A 69 21.07 -6.82 -6.53
N ASN A 70 19.85 -7.22 -6.88
CA ASN A 70 18.64 -6.60 -6.35
C ASN A 70 17.54 -7.62 -6.03
N LEU A 71 16.80 -7.34 -4.97
CA LEU A 71 15.44 -7.84 -4.73
C LEU A 71 14.46 -6.83 -5.32
N ALA A 72 13.50 -7.28 -6.13
CA ALA A 72 12.38 -6.47 -6.58
C ALA A 72 11.10 -6.86 -5.84
N TYR A 73 10.35 -5.86 -5.36
CA TYR A 73 9.11 -6.05 -4.62
C TYR A 73 8.04 -5.06 -5.07
N ILE A 74 6.83 -5.54 -5.37
CA ILE A 74 5.67 -4.69 -5.69
C ILE A 74 4.63 -4.87 -4.58
N PRO A 75 4.60 -4.00 -3.56
CA PRO A 75 3.65 -4.09 -2.45
C PRO A 75 2.23 -3.74 -2.91
N ARG A 76 1.26 -4.64 -2.71
CA ARG A 76 -0.16 -4.44 -3.08
C ARG A 76 -0.40 -4.10 -4.55
N GLY A 77 0.57 -4.37 -5.40
CA GLY A 77 0.44 -4.26 -6.86
C GLY A 77 0.84 -5.56 -7.55
N PRO A 78 0.96 -5.53 -8.88
CA PRO A 78 0.73 -4.37 -9.75
C PRO A 78 -0.75 -3.92 -9.82
N VAL A 79 -1.00 -2.71 -10.30
CA VAL A 79 -2.33 -2.18 -10.64
C VAL A 79 -2.61 -2.57 -12.09
N LEU A 80 -3.54 -3.49 -12.35
CA LEU A 80 -3.84 -3.98 -13.70
C LEU A 80 -5.23 -4.63 -13.79
N SER A 81 -5.73 -4.80 -15.02
CA SER A 81 -6.90 -5.63 -15.31
C SER A 81 -6.52 -7.11 -15.26
N VAL A 82 -7.42 -7.93 -14.69
CA VAL A 82 -7.22 -9.38 -14.50
C VAL A 82 -7.00 -10.09 -15.84
N GLU A 83 -7.63 -9.59 -16.91
CA GLU A 83 -7.59 -10.14 -18.27
C GLU A 83 -6.19 -10.04 -18.89
N ARG A 84 -5.40 -9.03 -18.52
CA ARG A 84 -4.03 -8.80 -19.03
C ARG A 84 -2.95 -9.17 -18.02
N ALA A 85 -3.32 -9.74 -16.88
CA ALA A 85 -2.42 -10.01 -15.77
C ALA A 85 -1.20 -10.84 -16.18
N GLU A 86 -1.40 -11.94 -16.92
CA GLU A 86 -0.29 -12.79 -17.34
C GLU A 86 0.75 -12.04 -18.20
N GLU A 87 0.30 -11.33 -19.25
CA GLU A 87 1.20 -10.59 -20.15
C GLU A 87 1.97 -9.49 -19.41
N VAL A 88 1.29 -8.75 -18.51
CA VAL A 88 1.91 -7.66 -17.75
C VAL A 88 2.90 -8.21 -16.72
N LEU A 89 2.56 -9.29 -16.02
CA LEU A 89 3.45 -9.94 -15.05
C LEU A 89 4.71 -10.51 -15.72
N ASP A 90 4.56 -11.10 -16.91
CA ASP A 90 5.70 -11.57 -17.70
C ASP A 90 6.58 -10.42 -18.17
N ALA A 91 5.99 -9.31 -18.64
CA ALA A 91 6.74 -8.11 -18.99
C ALA A 91 7.51 -7.54 -17.79
N LEU A 92 6.85 -7.42 -16.64
CA LEU A 92 7.45 -6.92 -15.40
C LEU A 92 8.63 -7.80 -14.95
N SER A 93 8.44 -9.12 -14.91
CA SER A 93 9.49 -10.06 -14.49
C SER A 93 10.73 -9.99 -15.40
N ASN A 94 10.52 -9.91 -16.72
CA ASN A 94 11.59 -9.76 -17.70
C ASN A 94 12.30 -8.41 -17.58
N HIS A 95 11.54 -7.34 -17.36
CA HIS A 95 12.07 -5.99 -17.22
C HIS A 95 12.94 -5.85 -15.96
N VAL A 96 12.44 -6.24 -14.78
CA VAL A 96 13.23 -6.11 -13.53
C VAL A 96 14.48 -6.99 -13.55
N ARG A 97 14.41 -8.15 -14.21
CA ARG A 97 15.59 -9.01 -14.41
C ARG A 97 16.62 -8.34 -15.32
N SER A 98 16.20 -7.83 -16.48
CA SER A 98 17.11 -7.30 -17.50
C SER A 98 17.68 -5.92 -17.14
N GLN A 99 16.82 -4.99 -16.68
CA GLN A 99 17.20 -3.61 -16.40
C GLN A 99 17.82 -3.44 -15.01
N PHE A 100 17.29 -4.15 -14.02
CA PHE A 100 17.70 -3.97 -12.62
C PHE A 100 18.53 -5.14 -12.09
N GLY A 101 18.71 -6.22 -12.86
CA GLY A 101 19.43 -7.40 -12.38
C GLY A 101 18.75 -8.05 -11.17
N ALA A 102 17.43 -7.90 -11.04
CA ALA A 102 16.69 -8.48 -9.94
C ALA A 102 16.80 -10.01 -9.97
N VAL A 103 17.18 -10.61 -8.85
CA VAL A 103 17.30 -12.07 -8.73
C VAL A 103 15.98 -12.73 -8.37
N VAL A 104 15.06 -11.93 -7.82
CA VAL A 104 13.68 -12.33 -7.52
C VAL A 104 12.78 -11.10 -7.63
N LEU A 105 11.59 -11.32 -8.17
CA LEU A 105 10.45 -10.42 -8.10
C LEU A 105 9.40 -11.05 -7.18
N THR A 106 8.96 -10.33 -6.16
CA THR A 106 7.84 -10.74 -5.31
C THR A 106 6.73 -9.69 -5.35
N ILE A 107 5.49 -10.15 -5.37
CA ILE A 107 4.30 -9.29 -5.41
C ILE A 107 3.30 -9.76 -4.34
N GLU A 108 2.53 -8.84 -3.78
CA GLU A 108 1.46 -9.15 -2.80
C GLU A 108 0.19 -8.38 -3.18
N PRO A 109 -0.40 -8.64 -4.37
CA PRO A 109 -1.57 -7.92 -4.84
C PRO A 109 -2.78 -8.14 -3.93
N ASP A 110 -3.70 -7.18 -3.92
CA ASP A 110 -4.98 -7.28 -3.23
C ASP A 110 -6.09 -7.76 -4.18
N TRP A 111 -5.82 -8.86 -4.89
CA TRP A 111 -6.78 -9.45 -5.83
C TRP A 111 -7.70 -10.44 -5.12
N SER A 112 -9.00 -10.30 -5.32
CA SER A 112 -10.02 -11.23 -4.80
C SER A 112 -9.85 -12.64 -5.35
N GLU A 113 -9.42 -12.75 -6.61
CA GLU A 113 -9.19 -14.01 -7.32
C GLU A 113 -7.80 -13.99 -7.94
N LEU A 114 -7.12 -15.14 -7.92
CA LEU A 114 -5.82 -15.26 -8.57
C LEU A 114 -6.04 -15.40 -10.09
N PRO A 115 -5.54 -14.48 -10.93
CA PRO A 115 -5.61 -14.63 -12.38
C PRO A 115 -4.81 -15.84 -12.86
N HIS A 116 -4.97 -16.18 -14.14
CA HIS A 116 -3.99 -17.03 -14.79
C HIS A 116 -2.62 -16.33 -14.74
N ILE A 117 -1.62 -17.05 -14.24
CA ILE A 117 -0.24 -16.58 -14.15
C ILE A 117 0.68 -17.61 -14.80
N SER A 118 1.72 -17.13 -15.46
CA SER A 118 2.67 -17.98 -16.15
C SER A 118 3.40 -18.94 -15.19
N SER A 119 3.90 -20.05 -15.73
CA SER A 119 4.56 -21.12 -14.95
C SER A 119 5.78 -20.69 -14.13
N GLY A 120 6.34 -19.50 -14.37
CA GLY A 120 7.49 -18.96 -13.63
C GLY A 120 7.14 -18.43 -12.24
N TRP A 121 5.86 -18.13 -11.98
CA TRP A 121 5.40 -17.63 -10.68
C TRP A 121 5.12 -18.78 -9.71
N ARG A 122 5.49 -18.57 -8.45
CA ARG A 122 5.22 -19.51 -7.36
C ARG A 122 4.67 -18.79 -6.14
N LYS A 123 3.68 -19.40 -5.48
CA LYS A 123 3.17 -18.88 -4.21
C LYS A 123 4.29 -18.89 -3.16
N SER A 124 4.55 -17.73 -2.59
CA SER A 124 5.51 -17.57 -1.50
C SER A 124 4.87 -17.93 -0.16
N SER A 125 5.63 -18.56 0.73
CA SER A 125 5.25 -18.69 2.16
C SER A 125 5.65 -17.48 2.99
N ASN A 126 6.49 -16.59 2.43
CA ASN A 126 6.86 -15.32 3.04
C ASN A 126 5.75 -14.30 2.80
N THR A 127 5.19 -13.77 3.88
CA THR A 127 4.18 -12.71 3.89
C THR A 127 4.81 -11.47 4.50
N ILE A 128 5.16 -10.50 3.66
CA ILE A 128 5.69 -9.20 4.10
C ILE A 128 4.53 -8.36 4.63
N LEU A 129 3.37 -8.44 3.97
CA LEU A 129 2.13 -7.84 4.41
C LEU A 129 1.22 -8.89 5.07
N ILE A 130 0.29 -8.41 5.91
CA ILE A 130 -0.72 -9.29 6.50
C ILE A 130 -1.62 -9.81 5.37
N PRO A 131 -1.77 -11.15 5.23
CA PRO A 131 -2.51 -11.75 4.11
C PRO A 131 -4.02 -11.79 4.34
N ASN A 132 -4.49 -11.48 5.56
CA ASN A 132 -5.91 -11.47 5.91
C ASN A 132 -6.33 -10.08 6.40
N THR A 133 -7.30 -9.48 5.72
CA THR A 133 -7.82 -8.16 6.03
C THR A 133 -9.32 -8.26 6.32
N LEU A 134 -9.79 -7.52 7.34
CA LEU A 134 -11.22 -7.31 7.56
C LEU A 134 -11.66 -6.07 6.78
N ILE A 135 -12.56 -6.25 5.81
CA ILE A 135 -13.05 -5.16 4.95
C ILE A 135 -14.47 -4.79 5.38
N LEU A 136 -14.69 -3.50 5.67
CA LEU A 136 -16.01 -2.93 5.96
C LEU A 136 -16.48 -2.13 4.73
N ASP A 137 -17.61 -2.52 4.15
CA ASP A 137 -18.19 -1.85 2.98
C ASP A 137 -18.88 -0.54 3.38
N LEU A 138 -18.21 0.58 3.13
CA LEU A 138 -18.69 1.93 3.48
C LEU A 138 -19.79 2.45 2.54
N ASN A 139 -20.20 1.70 1.51
CA ASN A 139 -21.37 2.05 0.70
C ASN A 139 -22.69 1.76 1.44
N LYS A 140 -22.63 1.01 2.54
CA LYS A 140 -23.78 0.70 3.39
C LYS A 140 -24.13 1.87 4.30
N SER A 141 -25.41 1.98 4.63
CA SER A 141 -25.87 2.92 5.65
C SER A 141 -25.31 2.57 7.03
N GLU A 142 -25.27 3.56 7.93
CA GLU A 142 -24.84 3.33 9.32
C GLU A 142 -25.68 2.24 10.02
N GLU A 143 -26.98 2.18 9.74
CA GLU A 143 -27.87 1.15 10.29
C GLU A 143 -27.44 -0.25 9.84
N GLU A 144 -27.17 -0.43 8.55
CA GLU A 144 -26.72 -1.71 7.97
C GLU A 144 -25.34 -2.12 8.49
N LEU A 145 -24.43 -1.16 8.73
CA LEU A 145 -23.12 -1.41 9.32
C LEU A 145 -23.22 -1.85 10.78
N LEU A 146 -24.13 -1.25 11.55
CA LEU A 146 -24.30 -1.54 12.97
C LEU A 146 -25.12 -2.82 13.23
N ALA A 147 -26.07 -3.15 12.36
CA ALA A 147 -26.97 -4.29 12.50
C ALA A 147 -26.25 -5.63 12.84
N PRO A 148 -25.17 -6.05 12.14
CA PRO A 148 -24.49 -7.32 12.43
C PRO A 148 -23.64 -7.30 13.70
N MET A 149 -23.38 -6.13 14.31
CA MET A 149 -22.56 -6.04 15.52
C MET A 149 -23.30 -6.58 16.75
N SER A 150 -22.57 -6.95 17.80
CA SER A 150 -23.20 -7.33 19.07
C SER A 150 -23.93 -6.13 19.71
N LYS A 151 -24.96 -6.39 20.53
CA LYS A 151 -25.67 -5.34 21.30
C LYS A 151 -24.69 -4.51 22.14
N LYS A 152 -23.69 -5.15 22.75
CA LYS A 152 -22.68 -4.49 23.58
C LYS A 152 -21.78 -3.58 22.74
N THR A 153 -21.37 -4.02 21.56
CA THR A 153 -20.59 -3.21 20.61
C THR A 153 -21.36 -1.95 20.21
N ARG A 154 -22.62 -2.08 19.78
CA ARG A 154 -23.46 -0.93 19.41
C ARG A 154 -23.64 0.05 20.57
N GLN A 155 -23.82 -0.46 21.78
CA GLN A 155 -23.93 0.37 22.98
C GLN A 155 -22.66 1.19 23.23
N TYR A 156 -21.48 0.59 23.08
CA TYR A 156 -20.21 1.30 23.26
C TYR A 156 -19.95 2.35 22.20
N ILE A 157 -20.23 2.05 20.92
CA ILE A 157 -20.10 3.03 19.83
C ILE A 157 -20.98 4.26 20.10
N ARG A 158 -22.25 4.06 20.46
CA ARG A 158 -23.17 5.16 20.79
C ARG A 158 -22.70 5.96 22.00
N LYS A 159 -22.22 5.27 23.04
CA LYS A 159 -21.70 5.93 24.23
C LYS A 159 -20.48 6.80 23.91
N SER A 160 -19.52 6.29 23.13
CA SER A 160 -18.34 7.07 22.75
C SER A 160 -18.67 8.20 21.78
N GLY A 161 -19.60 8.00 20.85
CA GLY A 161 -20.01 9.05 19.89
C GLY A 161 -20.81 10.19 20.52
N GLY A 162 -21.47 9.95 21.66
CA GLY A 162 -22.17 10.98 22.43
C GLY A 162 -21.34 11.66 23.51
N GLU A 163 -20.04 11.38 23.59
CA GLU A 163 -19.15 12.00 24.58
C GLU A 163 -18.74 13.40 24.11
N GLU A 164 -19.46 14.43 24.58
CA GLU A 164 -19.22 15.83 24.22
C GLU A 164 -17.83 16.34 24.59
N SER A 165 -17.17 15.69 25.56
CA SER A 165 -15.80 16.02 25.96
C SER A 165 -14.72 15.47 25.03
N VAL A 166 -15.10 14.79 23.93
CA VAL A 166 -14.16 14.22 22.98
C VAL A 166 -14.46 14.71 21.56
N GLU A 167 -13.48 15.38 20.95
CA GLU A 167 -13.50 15.75 19.54
C GLU A 167 -12.66 14.77 18.73
N ILE A 168 -13.23 14.14 17.70
CA ILE A 168 -12.47 13.32 16.75
C ILE A 168 -12.27 14.12 15.47
N ARG A 169 -11.01 14.37 15.12
CA ARG A 169 -10.65 15.07 13.88
C ARG A 169 -9.35 14.54 13.29
N GLN A 170 -9.15 14.83 12.01
CA GLN A 170 -7.90 14.51 11.32
C GLN A 170 -6.75 15.32 11.93
N VAL A 171 -5.61 14.66 12.07
CA VAL A 171 -4.31 15.25 12.41
C VAL A 171 -3.81 16.06 11.21
N LYS A 172 -3.42 17.30 11.44
CA LYS A 172 -3.05 18.25 10.36
C LYS A 172 -1.60 18.70 10.42
N SER A 173 -0.86 18.37 11.48
CA SER A 173 0.53 18.81 11.64
C SER A 173 1.43 17.71 12.21
N ARG A 174 2.72 17.90 12.01
CA ARG A 174 3.78 17.07 12.60
C ARG A 174 3.72 17.04 14.12
N GLU A 175 3.46 18.18 14.76
CA GLU A 175 3.36 18.28 16.22
C GLU A 175 2.17 17.47 16.77
N GLU A 176 1.05 17.45 16.05
CA GLU A 176 -0.09 16.62 16.41
C GLU A 176 0.23 15.13 16.23
N LEU A 177 0.92 14.78 15.14
CA LEU A 177 1.36 13.40 14.90
C LEU A 177 2.34 12.91 15.97
N GLU A 178 3.25 13.75 16.46
CA GLU A 178 4.15 13.44 17.57
C GLU A 178 3.37 13.04 18.84
N LYS A 179 2.25 13.72 19.13
CA LYS A 179 1.36 13.36 20.24
C LYS A 179 0.69 12.00 19.99
N CYS A 180 0.30 11.70 18.76
CA CYS A 180 -0.20 10.37 18.39
C CYS A 180 0.87 9.29 18.57
N MET A 181 2.12 9.57 18.18
CA MET A 181 3.24 8.64 18.35
C MET A 181 3.51 8.33 19.83
N GLN A 182 3.38 9.30 20.74
CA GLN A 182 3.48 9.03 22.18
C GLN A 182 2.45 8.00 22.66
N VAL A 183 1.19 8.10 22.19
CA VAL A 183 0.14 7.11 22.50
C VAL A 183 0.45 5.75 21.86
N TYR A 184 1.02 5.76 20.66
CA TYR A 184 1.36 4.53 19.94
C TYR A 184 2.51 3.78 20.62
N HIS A 185 3.54 4.48 21.10
CA HIS A 185 4.62 3.93 21.92
C HIS A 185 4.11 3.26 23.19
N GLN A 186 3.24 3.94 23.96
CA GLN A 186 2.62 3.34 25.16
C GLN A 186 1.82 2.08 24.82
N THR A 187 1.15 2.06 23.66
CA THR A 187 0.39 0.92 23.20
C THR A 187 1.30 -0.24 22.78
N ALA A 188 2.39 0.05 22.06
CA ALA A 188 3.40 -0.92 21.64
C ALA A 188 4.10 -1.55 22.84
N GLU A 189 4.48 -0.77 23.85
CA GLU A 189 5.07 -1.27 25.09
C GLU A 189 4.09 -2.20 25.84
N ARG A 190 2.84 -1.74 26.03
CA ARG A 190 1.81 -2.52 26.73
C ARG A 190 1.47 -3.82 26.01
N ALA A 191 1.37 -3.78 24.68
CA ALA A 191 0.99 -4.93 23.85
C ALA A 191 2.18 -5.76 23.36
N LYS A 192 3.42 -5.34 23.64
CA LYS A 192 4.68 -6.02 23.31
C LYS A 192 4.89 -6.27 21.82
N PHE A 193 4.68 -5.26 20.99
CA PHE A 193 5.07 -5.30 19.57
C PHE A 193 6.06 -4.18 19.24
N ALA A 194 6.87 -4.40 18.21
CA ALA A 194 7.87 -3.42 17.76
C ALA A 194 7.24 -2.38 16.83
N LEU A 195 7.75 -1.15 16.92
CA LEU A 195 7.47 -0.07 15.98
C LEU A 195 8.65 0.13 15.03
N HIS A 196 8.39 0.78 13.90
CA HIS A 196 9.47 1.43 13.17
C HIS A 196 10.00 2.63 13.97
N ASP A 197 11.15 3.18 13.57
CA ASP A 197 11.60 4.46 14.08
C ASP A 197 10.56 5.55 13.75
N ASP A 198 10.38 6.52 14.64
CA ASP A 198 9.33 7.54 14.47
C ASP A 198 9.42 8.27 13.12
N GLN A 199 10.65 8.49 12.63
CA GLN A 199 10.91 9.08 11.32
C GLN A 199 10.22 8.35 10.17
N TYR A 200 10.00 7.05 10.28
CA TYR A 200 9.24 6.30 9.29
C TYR A 200 7.78 6.75 9.21
N TYR A 201 7.10 6.92 10.35
CA TYR A 201 5.69 7.32 10.39
C TYR A 201 5.49 8.77 9.94
N TYR A 202 6.46 9.59 10.29
CA TYR A 202 6.63 10.96 9.87
C TYR A 202 6.77 11.10 8.36
N ASP A 203 7.67 10.33 7.74
CA ASP A 203 7.88 10.32 6.30
C ASP A 203 6.64 9.77 5.57
N VAL A 204 5.96 8.75 6.12
CA VAL A 204 4.67 8.26 5.61
C VAL A 204 3.64 9.38 5.60
N PHE A 205 3.46 10.09 6.71
CA PHE A 205 2.46 11.14 6.85
C PHE A 205 2.70 12.30 5.87
N GLU A 206 3.95 12.73 5.73
CA GLU A 206 4.32 13.84 4.85
C GLU A 206 4.24 13.46 3.36
N ASN A 207 4.69 12.26 2.98
CA ASN A 207 4.75 11.88 1.57
C ASN A 207 3.40 11.39 1.01
N LEU A 208 2.58 10.70 1.81
CA LEU A 208 1.27 10.20 1.39
C LEU A 208 0.13 11.18 1.66
N GLY A 209 0.27 12.09 2.62
CA GLY A 209 -0.73 13.12 2.90
C GLY A 209 -2.14 12.54 3.07
N ASP A 210 -3.10 13.01 2.28
CA ASP A 210 -4.50 12.57 2.35
C ASP A 210 -4.72 11.10 1.94
N ALA A 211 -3.74 10.45 1.30
CA ALA A 211 -3.76 9.01 1.05
C ALA A 211 -3.38 8.16 2.27
N SER A 212 -2.90 8.79 3.36
CA SER A 212 -2.65 8.14 4.66
C SER A 212 -3.17 9.02 5.81
N PRO A 213 -4.50 9.20 5.93
CA PRO A 213 -5.05 10.09 6.92
C PRO A 213 -4.88 9.52 8.33
N VAL A 214 -4.49 10.38 9.27
CA VAL A 214 -4.42 10.05 10.70
C VAL A 214 -5.53 10.80 11.42
N PHE A 215 -6.29 10.08 12.25
CA PHE A 215 -7.33 10.66 13.10
C PHE A 215 -6.95 10.51 14.57
N ALA A 216 -7.24 11.54 15.36
CA ALA A 216 -6.99 11.53 16.80
C ALA A 216 -8.22 12.03 17.56
N ALA A 217 -8.35 11.55 18.80
CA ALA A 217 -9.36 11.98 19.75
C ALA A 217 -8.73 12.99 20.72
N TYR A 218 -9.31 14.18 20.77
CA TYR A 218 -8.90 15.30 21.61
C TYR A 218 -9.90 15.49 22.74
N LYS A 219 -9.45 16.05 23.86
CA LYS A 219 -10.29 16.47 24.98
C LYS A 219 -10.23 17.98 25.14
#